data_AF-A0A3C1GH83-F1
#
_entry.id   AF-A0A3C1GH83-F1
#
_cell.length_a   1.000
_cell.length_b   1.000
_cell.length_c   1.000
_cell.angle_alpha   90.00
_cell.angle_beta   90.00
_cell.angle_gamma   90.00
#
_symmetry.space_group_name_H-M   'P 1'
#
loop_
_entity.id
_entity.type
_entity.pdbx_description
1 polymer ?
#
loop_
_entity_poly.entity_id
_entity_poly.type
_entity_poly.pdbx_seq_one_letter_code
_entity_poly.pdbx_strand_id
1 'polypeptide(L)'
;TPMSIMVATGRGAQAGVLVRSAEALEILERVDTLVFDKTGTLTEGRPRLTAVALETGVEEAAALRLAASLEKSSEHPLAAAVLAGASERGAGAIPEAESFESVTGQGIAGTVEGRRTLVGSAALLSARGVALGSLAGKAGALRSEGMTALFVAVDGKAAALLGVSDTVKPGTEEVLRLLRADGLRLVMMTGDHSSTAESVARRLGITEVHAGESPADKGALIGRLRAQGRRVAMAGDGVNDAPSLALADVGIAMGTGTDIAIQSAGITLVRGDLKGILRARSLSRATMRNIRQNLFLAFVYNALGVPIAAGILYPVFGILLSPMLASAAMSVSSVSVIANALRLRRAPL
;
A
#
# COMPACT_ATOMS: atom_id res chain seq x y z
N THR A 1 -11.88 -5.16 -27.35
CA THR A 1 -11.05 -5.00 -26.13
C THR A 1 -10.28 -3.68 -26.10
N PRO A 2 -9.47 -3.30 -27.11
CA PRO A 2 -8.61 -2.10 -27.01
C PRO A 2 -9.37 -0.79 -26.76
N MET A 3 -10.52 -0.60 -27.42
CA MET A 3 -11.38 0.57 -27.20
C MET A 3 -11.90 0.69 -25.77
N SER A 4 -12.31 -0.43 -25.15
CA SER A 4 -12.81 -0.46 -23.78
C SER A 4 -11.70 -0.09 -22.79
N ILE A 5 -10.49 -0.62 -22.99
CA ILE A 5 -9.32 -0.31 -22.16
C ILE A 5 -8.95 1.17 -22.28
N MET A 6 -8.86 1.71 -23.49
CA MET A 6 -8.53 3.13 -23.71
C MET A 6 -9.51 4.06 -23.00
N VAL A 7 -10.83 3.80 -23.12
CA VAL A 7 -11.85 4.59 -22.43
C VAL A 7 -11.77 4.41 -20.91
N ALA A 8 -11.52 3.19 -20.44
CA ALA A 8 -11.38 2.90 -19.01
C ALA A 8 -10.18 3.61 -18.39
N THR A 9 -9.00 3.57 -19.02
CA THR A 9 -7.80 4.26 -18.57
C THR A 9 -8.03 5.77 -18.48
N GLY A 10 -8.67 6.36 -19.50
CA GLY A 10 -9.04 7.79 -19.46
C GLY A 10 -10.03 8.13 -18.33
N ARG A 11 -11.04 7.28 -18.12
CA ARG A 11 -12.02 7.45 -17.03
C ARG A 11 -11.39 7.28 -15.65
N GLY A 12 -10.48 6.31 -15.50
CA GLY A 12 -9.71 6.08 -14.29
C GLY A 12 -8.84 7.29 -13.94
N ALA A 13 -8.10 7.82 -14.92
CA ALA A 13 -7.24 8.98 -14.72
C ALA A 13 -8.02 10.19 -14.18
N GLN A 14 -9.21 10.46 -14.72
CA GLN A 14 -10.12 11.51 -14.22
C GLN A 14 -10.59 11.27 -12.78
N ALA A 15 -10.63 10.02 -12.33
CA ALA A 15 -11.03 9.62 -10.98
C ALA A 15 -9.84 9.42 -10.02
N GLY A 16 -8.62 9.76 -10.45
CA GLY A 16 -7.38 9.62 -9.67
C GLY A 16 -6.79 8.21 -9.65
N VAL A 17 -7.19 7.34 -10.58
CA VAL A 17 -6.68 5.97 -10.75
C VAL A 17 -5.93 5.88 -12.08
N LEU A 18 -4.61 5.93 -12.05
CA LEU A 18 -3.78 5.77 -13.23
C LEU A 18 -3.53 4.29 -13.49
N VAL A 19 -3.91 3.83 -14.68
CA VAL A 19 -3.70 2.45 -15.10
C VAL A 19 -2.55 2.43 -16.09
N ARG A 20 -1.44 1.79 -15.71
CA ARG A 20 -0.27 1.62 -16.59
C ARG A 20 -0.37 0.35 -17.44
N SER A 21 -0.92 -0.71 -16.86
CA SER A 21 -1.10 -2.00 -17.53
C SER A 21 -2.58 -2.29 -17.73
N ALA A 22 -2.98 -2.61 -18.96
CA ALA A 22 -4.33 -3.09 -19.27
C ALA A 22 -4.65 -4.39 -18.51
N GLU A 23 -3.66 -5.28 -18.40
CA GLU A 23 -3.76 -6.55 -17.70
C GLU A 23 -4.12 -6.35 -16.21
N ALA A 24 -3.60 -5.29 -15.58
CA ALA A 24 -3.94 -4.97 -14.19
C ALA A 24 -5.44 -4.70 -14.01
N LEU A 25 -6.09 -4.02 -14.97
CA LEU A 25 -7.55 -3.86 -14.94
C LEU A 25 -8.29 -5.18 -15.16
N GLU A 26 -7.77 -6.08 -15.99
CA GLU A 26 -8.43 -7.36 -16.27
C GLU A 26 -8.36 -8.30 -15.05
N ILE A 27 -7.21 -8.34 -14.38
CA ILE A 27 -6.98 -9.18 -13.21
C ILE A 27 -7.69 -8.62 -11.98
N LEU A 28 -7.74 -7.29 -11.79
CA LEU A 28 -8.29 -6.68 -10.58
C LEU A 28 -9.75 -7.06 -10.30
N GLU A 29 -10.55 -7.38 -11.33
CA GLU A 29 -11.94 -7.87 -11.19
C GLU A 29 -11.97 -9.18 -10.39
N ARG A 30 -10.95 -10.02 -10.58
CA ARG A 30 -10.84 -11.38 -10.05
C ARG A 30 -10.05 -11.46 -8.75
N VAL A 31 -9.44 -10.36 -8.31
CA VAL A 31 -8.71 -10.31 -7.05
C VAL A 31 -9.66 -10.65 -5.90
N ASP A 32 -9.21 -11.58 -5.06
CA ASP A 32 -9.92 -12.06 -3.87
C ASP A 32 -9.19 -11.69 -2.56
N THR A 33 -7.89 -11.40 -2.65
CA THR A 33 -7.04 -11.07 -1.50
C THR A 33 -6.30 -9.75 -1.76
N LEU A 34 -6.41 -8.81 -0.83
CA LEU A 34 -5.73 -7.52 -0.88
C LEU A 34 -4.78 -7.39 0.31
N VAL A 35 -3.51 -7.26 0.00
CA VAL A 35 -2.42 -7.09 0.95
C VAL A 35 -2.06 -5.60 1.01
N PHE A 36 -2.00 -5.04 2.21
CA PHE A 36 -1.63 -3.65 2.43
C PHE A 36 -0.29 -3.59 3.15
N ASP A 37 0.61 -2.74 2.66
CA ASP A 37 1.60 -2.17 3.56
C ASP A 37 0.90 -1.24 4.57
N LYS A 38 1.44 -1.16 5.79
CA LYS A 38 0.90 -0.28 6.82
C LYS A 38 1.33 1.17 6.62
N THR A 39 2.64 1.42 6.61
CA THR A 39 3.22 2.76 6.74
C THR A 39 3.03 3.50 5.42
N GLY A 40 2.51 4.73 5.42
CA GLY A 40 2.34 5.53 4.20
C GLY A 40 1.23 5.05 3.23
N THR A 41 0.75 3.82 3.41
CA THR A 41 -0.42 3.27 2.70
C THR A 41 -1.69 3.40 3.54
N LEU A 42 -1.82 2.65 4.65
CA LEU A 42 -2.95 2.75 5.60
C LEU A 42 -2.83 3.97 6.52
N THR A 43 -1.60 4.38 6.80
CA THR A 43 -1.27 5.57 7.59
C THR A 43 -0.73 6.68 6.70
N GLU A 44 -0.57 7.88 7.26
CA GLU A 44 -0.11 9.06 6.53
C GLU A 44 1.36 8.97 6.08
N GLY A 45 2.15 8.06 6.66
CA GLY A 45 3.58 7.92 6.36
C GLY A 45 4.39 9.06 6.97
N ARG A 46 3.82 9.76 7.96
CA ARG A 46 4.40 10.92 8.62
C ARG A 46 4.40 10.69 10.12
N PRO A 47 5.33 9.84 10.61
CA PRO A 47 5.41 9.54 12.03
C PRO A 47 5.62 10.83 12.85
N ARG A 48 5.02 10.89 14.03
CA ARG A 48 5.19 11.99 14.99
C ARG A 48 5.49 11.45 16.39
N LEU A 49 6.34 12.15 17.11
CA LEU A 49 6.59 11.89 18.53
C LEU A 49 5.36 12.32 19.34
N THR A 50 4.63 11.35 19.88
CA THR A 50 3.38 11.59 20.62
C THR A 50 3.54 11.41 22.11
N ALA A 51 4.41 10.49 22.54
CA ALA A 51 4.64 10.22 23.96
C ALA A 51 6.13 10.22 24.30
N VAL A 52 6.45 10.68 25.52
CA VAL A 52 7.78 10.56 26.11
C VAL A 52 7.60 10.06 27.53
N ALA A 53 8.25 8.96 27.86
CA ALA A 53 8.29 8.41 29.21
C ALA A 53 9.74 8.41 29.69
N LEU A 54 9.97 8.95 30.89
CA LEU A 54 11.30 9.13 31.46
C LEU A 54 11.56 8.16 32.60
N GLU A 55 12.83 7.84 32.81
CA GLU A 55 13.30 7.28 34.08
C GLU A 55 13.48 8.37 35.13
N THR A 56 13.51 7.97 36.41
CA THR A 56 13.60 8.93 37.52
C THR A 56 14.90 9.73 37.47
N GLY A 57 14.78 11.06 37.58
CA GLY A 57 15.93 11.98 37.58
C GLY A 57 16.44 12.35 36.18
N VAL A 58 15.76 11.94 35.11
CA VAL A 58 16.07 12.35 33.73
C VAL A 58 15.19 13.51 33.33
N GLU A 59 15.80 14.57 32.79
CA GLU A 59 15.08 15.70 32.20
C GLU A 59 14.65 15.40 30.76
N GLU A 60 13.41 15.71 30.41
CA GLU A 60 12.85 15.44 29.08
C GLU A 60 13.65 16.10 27.96
N ALA A 61 13.93 17.41 28.11
CA ALA A 61 14.66 18.19 27.13
C ALA A 61 16.06 17.62 26.88
N ALA A 62 16.76 17.18 27.93
CA ALA A 62 18.08 16.57 27.81
C ALA A 62 18.02 15.21 27.09
N ALA A 63 17.06 14.35 27.42
CA ALA A 63 16.91 13.06 26.77
C ALA A 63 16.55 13.20 25.28
N LEU A 64 15.63 14.12 24.96
CA LEU A 64 15.24 14.43 23.58
C LEU A 64 16.40 15.06 22.80
N ARG A 65 17.19 15.95 23.42
CA ARG A 65 18.38 16.54 22.79
C ARG A 65 19.37 15.46 22.36
N LEU A 66 19.72 14.56 23.27
CA LEU A 66 20.67 13.47 23.00
C LEU A 66 20.14 12.51 21.93
N ALA A 67 18.85 12.16 21.99
CA ALA A 67 18.23 11.29 21.00
C ALA A 67 18.18 11.94 19.60
N ALA A 68 17.77 13.21 19.54
CA ALA A 68 17.68 13.97 18.31
C ALA A 68 19.05 14.20 17.66
N SER A 69 20.11 14.39 18.46
CA SER A 69 21.48 14.50 17.95
C SER A 69 21.94 13.25 17.21
N LEU A 70 21.64 12.05 17.71
CA LEU A 70 21.94 10.81 16.99
C LEU A 70 21.07 10.66 15.74
N GLU A 71 19.78 10.96 15.85
CA GLU A 71 18.84 10.84 14.72
C GLU A 71 19.13 11.86 13.61
N LYS A 72 19.86 12.94 13.87
CA LYS A 72 20.27 13.90 12.84
C LYS A 72 21.11 13.25 11.73
N SER A 73 21.88 12.22 12.07
CA SER A 73 22.71 11.46 11.11
C SER A 73 21.98 10.24 10.52
N SER A 74 20.70 10.05 10.85
CA SER A 74 19.87 8.92 10.43
C SER A 74 18.94 9.32 9.29
N GLU A 75 18.90 8.50 8.23
CA GLU A 75 17.94 8.64 7.12
C GLU A 75 16.60 7.94 7.41
N HIS A 76 16.41 7.40 8.62
CA HIS A 76 15.22 6.64 8.95
C HIS A 76 13.99 7.55 9.08
N PRO A 77 12.79 7.17 8.60
CA PRO A 77 11.58 7.99 8.71
C PRO A 77 11.22 8.41 10.15
N LEU A 78 11.58 7.60 11.14
CA LEU A 78 11.38 7.91 12.57
C LEU A 78 12.33 9.02 13.07
N ALA A 79 13.48 9.22 12.43
CA ALA A 79 14.46 10.24 12.80
C ALA A 79 13.86 11.65 12.72
N ALA A 80 13.17 11.93 11.61
CA ALA A 80 12.48 13.20 11.40
C ALA A 80 11.40 13.45 12.48
N ALA A 81 10.70 12.40 12.93
CA ALA A 81 9.70 12.49 13.98
C ALA A 81 10.32 12.87 15.34
N VAL A 82 11.47 12.29 15.67
CA VAL A 82 12.21 12.58 16.90
C VAL A 82 12.81 13.99 16.86
N LEU A 83 13.43 14.39 15.75
CA LEU A 83 13.98 15.74 15.55
C LEU A 83 12.90 16.82 15.68
N ALA A 84 11.77 16.66 14.98
CA ALA A 84 10.64 17.58 15.07
C ALA A 84 10.07 17.62 16.50
N GLY A 85 9.86 16.45 17.11
CA GLY A 85 9.36 16.34 18.48
C GLY A 85 10.28 16.97 19.53
N ALA A 86 11.61 16.84 19.37
CA ALA A 86 12.59 17.50 20.23
C ALA A 86 12.55 19.03 20.10
N SER A 87 12.39 19.54 18.87
CA SER A 87 12.23 20.97 18.63
C SER A 87 10.93 21.53 19.22
N GLU A 88 9.80 20.87 18.98
CA GLU A 88 8.47 21.25 19.49
C GLU A 88 8.41 21.24 21.03
N ARG A 89 9.15 20.33 21.67
CA ARG A 89 9.20 20.18 23.14
C ARG A 89 10.34 20.96 23.81
N GLY A 90 11.05 21.81 23.07
CA GLY A 90 12.04 22.72 23.65
C GLY A 90 13.35 22.08 24.08
N ALA A 91 13.83 21.05 23.38
CA ALA A 91 15.12 20.38 23.68
C ALA A 91 16.37 21.27 23.51
N GLY A 92 16.21 22.48 22.96
CA GLY A 92 17.29 23.44 22.75
C GLY A 92 18.12 23.12 21.50
N ALA A 93 19.39 23.55 21.51
CA ALA A 93 20.32 23.29 20.42
C ALA A 93 20.63 21.79 20.31
N ILE A 94 20.57 21.24 19.09
CA ILE A 94 20.86 19.83 18.81
C ILE A 94 22.31 19.72 18.31
N PRO A 95 23.27 19.28 19.15
CA PRO A 95 24.67 19.13 18.74
C PRO A 95 24.85 17.99 17.72
N GLU A 96 26.00 17.99 17.04
CA GLU A 96 26.41 16.86 16.19
C GLU A 96 26.78 15.64 17.05
N ALA A 97 26.51 14.44 16.52
CA ALA A 97 26.95 13.20 17.13
C ALA A 97 28.34 12.80 16.66
N GLU A 98 29.15 12.27 17.56
CA GLU A 98 30.44 11.65 17.29
C GLU A 98 30.32 10.13 17.27
N SER A 99 31.16 9.45 16.49
CA SER A 99 31.21 7.98 16.42
C SER A 99 29.84 7.32 16.15
N PHE A 100 29.07 7.90 15.23
CA PHE A 100 27.75 7.39 14.84
C PHE A 100 27.86 5.98 14.24
N GLU A 101 27.03 5.07 14.74
CA GLU A 101 26.91 3.69 14.30
C GLU A 101 25.42 3.36 14.09
N SER A 102 25.07 2.86 12.90
CA SER A 102 23.73 2.36 12.60
C SER A 102 23.73 0.83 12.66
N VAL A 103 22.89 0.28 13.54
CA VAL A 103 22.71 -1.17 13.70
C VAL A 103 21.41 -1.56 13.02
N THR A 104 21.52 -2.12 11.82
CA THR A 104 20.37 -2.49 10.97
C THR A 104 19.32 -3.29 11.74
N GLY A 105 18.07 -2.83 11.69
CA GLY A 105 16.93 -3.47 12.35
C GLY A 105 16.87 -3.30 13.87
N GLN A 106 17.84 -2.62 14.50
CA GLN A 106 17.87 -2.44 15.95
C GLN A 106 17.88 -0.97 16.39
N GLY A 107 18.57 -0.07 15.69
CA GLY A 107 18.62 1.36 16.01
C GLY A 107 19.99 1.96 15.77
N ILE A 108 20.32 3.03 16.50
CA ILE A 108 21.54 3.83 16.33
C ILE A 108 22.27 4.01 17.67
N ALA A 109 23.58 4.19 17.58
CA ALA A 109 24.48 4.38 18.71
C ALA A 109 25.50 5.48 18.39
N GLY A 110 26.04 6.13 19.42
CA GLY A 110 27.13 7.08 19.26
C GLY A 110 27.42 7.86 20.53
N THR A 111 28.19 8.93 20.40
CA THR A 111 28.55 9.81 21.51
C THR A 111 28.01 11.21 21.23
N VAL A 112 27.30 11.79 22.20
CA VAL A 112 26.73 13.13 22.11
C VAL A 112 27.10 13.88 23.38
N GLU A 113 27.70 15.07 23.26
CA GLU A 113 28.19 15.84 24.40
C GLU A 113 29.12 15.03 25.33
N GLY A 114 29.95 14.13 24.75
CA GLY A 114 30.83 13.24 25.48
C GLY A 114 30.13 12.05 26.18
N ARG A 115 28.82 11.87 26.00
CA ARG A 115 28.03 10.80 26.63
C ARG A 115 27.66 9.71 25.64
N ARG A 116 27.82 8.45 26.04
CA ARG A 116 27.48 7.31 25.19
C ARG A 116 25.97 7.16 25.12
N THR A 117 25.40 7.38 23.95
CA THR A 117 23.95 7.38 23.74
C THR A 117 23.54 6.26 22.78
N LEU A 118 22.42 5.60 23.09
CA LEU A 118 21.77 4.60 22.23
C LEU A 118 20.32 5.03 22.00
N VAL A 119 19.82 4.90 20.78
CA VAL A 119 18.40 5.11 20.43
C VAL A 119 17.93 3.93 19.59
N GLY A 120 16.92 3.19 20.06
CA GLY A 120 16.40 2.07 19.26
C GLY A 120 15.52 1.08 20.01
N SER A 121 15.51 -0.15 19.52
CA SER A 121 14.74 -1.26 20.05
C SER A 121 15.26 -1.77 21.40
N ALA A 122 14.43 -2.55 22.09
CA ALA A 122 14.84 -3.29 23.28
C ALA A 122 16.02 -4.24 23.03
N ALA A 123 16.13 -4.78 21.81
CA ALA A 123 17.22 -5.67 21.40
C ALA A 123 18.57 -4.93 21.39
N LEU A 124 18.60 -3.69 20.88
CA LEU A 124 19.81 -2.85 20.87
C LEU A 124 20.36 -2.63 22.28
N LEU A 125 19.48 -2.21 23.20
CA LEU A 125 19.86 -1.93 24.59
C LEU A 125 20.34 -3.20 25.29
N SER A 126 19.63 -4.32 25.10
CA SER A 126 20.00 -5.61 25.69
C SER A 126 21.36 -6.11 25.17
N ALA A 127 21.61 -5.98 23.85
CA ALA A 127 22.90 -6.33 23.24
C ALA A 127 24.07 -5.50 23.77
N ARG A 128 23.80 -4.29 24.26
CA ARG A 128 24.77 -3.39 24.91
C ARG A 128 24.77 -3.49 26.44
N GLY A 129 24.08 -4.48 27.02
CA GLY A 129 24.03 -4.74 28.46
C GLY A 129 23.22 -3.73 29.26
N VAL A 130 22.34 -2.95 28.63
CA VAL A 130 21.52 -1.94 29.28
C VAL A 130 20.19 -2.54 29.72
N ALA A 131 19.91 -2.51 31.03
CA ALA A 131 18.63 -2.92 31.57
C ALA A 131 17.54 -1.87 31.26
N LEU A 132 16.37 -2.32 30.78
CA LEU A 132 15.25 -1.44 30.42
C LEU A 132 14.51 -0.84 31.63
N GLY A 133 14.67 -1.41 32.82
CA GLY A 133 14.07 -0.90 34.06
C GLY A 133 12.54 -0.78 33.98
N SER A 134 12.01 0.35 34.46
CA SER A 134 10.56 0.62 34.49
C SER A 134 9.99 0.90 33.09
N LEU A 135 10.84 1.28 32.13
CA LEU A 135 10.42 1.59 30.76
C LEU A 135 9.91 0.36 30.00
N ALA A 136 10.28 -0.86 30.38
CA ALA A 136 9.78 -2.07 29.73
C ALA A 136 8.25 -2.19 29.81
N GLY A 137 7.66 -1.92 30.98
CA GLY A 137 6.22 -1.91 31.18
C GLY A 137 5.53 -0.78 30.40
N LYS A 138 6.12 0.43 30.43
CA LYS A 138 5.62 1.59 29.67
C LYS A 138 5.65 1.36 28.16
N ALA A 139 6.66 0.65 27.65
CA ALA A 139 6.74 0.28 26.24
C ALA A 139 5.61 -0.66 25.81
N GLY A 140 5.21 -1.59 26.68
CA GLY A 140 4.04 -2.43 26.44
C GLY A 140 2.76 -1.61 26.28
N ALA A 141 2.55 -0.62 27.16
CA ALA A 141 1.40 0.28 27.09
C ALA A 141 1.38 1.10 25.79
N LEU A 142 2.48 1.79 25.45
CA LEU A 142 2.56 2.57 24.22
C LEU A 142 2.33 1.72 22.96
N ARG A 143 2.88 0.50 22.94
CA ARG A 143 2.66 -0.43 21.82
C ARG A 143 1.21 -0.89 21.74
N SER A 144 0.54 -1.09 22.86
CA SER A 144 -0.88 -1.45 22.90
C SER A 144 -1.78 -0.34 22.33
N GLU A 145 -1.32 0.91 22.40
CA GLU A 145 -1.96 2.08 21.78
C GLU A 145 -1.58 2.24 20.29
N GLY A 146 -0.81 1.31 19.72
CA GLY A 146 -0.40 1.36 18.31
C GLY A 146 0.79 2.28 18.05
N MET A 147 1.57 2.63 19.07
CA MET A 147 2.80 3.40 18.91
C MET A 147 4.02 2.49 18.74
N THR A 148 5.02 2.98 18.01
CA THR A 148 6.37 2.43 17.98
C THR A 148 7.15 2.99 19.15
N ALA A 149 7.67 2.10 20.00
CA ALA A 149 8.43 2.44 21.20
C ALA A 149 9.95 2.38 20.93
N LEU A 150 10.61 3.54 20.98
CA LEU A 150 12.06 3.70 20.87
C LEU A 150 12.66 3.99 22.25
N PHE A 151 13.58 3.15 22.69
CA PHE A 151 14.31 3.37 23.94
C PHE A 151 15.52 4.27 23.70
N VAL A 152 15.77 5.14 24.67
CA VAL A 152 16.96 5.98 24.75
C VAL A 152 17.77 5.55 25.96
N ALA A 153 19.04 5.25 25.78
CA ALA A 153 19.97 4.97 26.87
C ALA A 153 21.15 5.94 26.83
N VAL A 154 21.62 6.36 28.01
CA VAL A 154 22.74 7.28 28.17
C VAL A 154 23.69 6.68 29.22
N ASP A 155 24.97 6.60 28.87
CA ASP A 155 26.05 6.06 29.72
C ASP A 155 25.75 4.68 30.32
N GLY A 156 25.13 3.81 29.53
CA GLY A 156 24.80 2.45 29.92
C GLY A 156 23.54 2.30 30.78
N LYS A 157 22.74 3.36 30.94
CA LYS A 157 21.46 3.33 31.66
C LYS A 157 20.32 3.75 30.75
N ALA A 158 19.18 3.07 30.83
CA ALA A 158 17.98 3.52 30.15
C ALA A 158 17.54 4.87 30.72
N ALA A 159 17.23 5.83 29.84
CA ALA A 159 16.96 7.21 30.20
C ALA A 159 15.53 7.62 29.83
N ALA A 160 15.08 7.25 28.62
CA ALA A 160 13.76 7.60 28.13
C ALA A 160 13.20 6.54 27.18
N LEU A 161 11.91 6.64 26.94
CA LEU A 161 11.14 5.87 25.99
C LEU A 161 10.30 6.85 25.17
N LEU A 162 10.52 6.85 23.86
CA LEU A 162 9.84 7.70 22.90
C LEU A 162 8.75 6.88 22.20
N GLY A 163 7.51 7.34 22.32
CA GLY A 163 6.37 6.80 21.57
C GLY A 163 6.18 7.59 20.29
N VAL A 164 6.44 6.94 19.16
CA VAL A 164 6.24 7.52 17.83
C VAL A 164 5.07 6.82 17.18
N SER A 165 4.09 7.59 16.70
CA SER A 165 2.92 7.04 16.02
C SER A 165 2.74 7.65 14.65
N ASP A 166 2.28 6.83 13.70
CA ASP A 166 1.86 7.28 12.38
C ASP A 166 0.33 7.19 12.30
N THR A 167 -0.30 8.33 11.99
CA THR A 167 -1.76 8.46 12.04
C THR A 167 -2.40 7.69 10.89
N VAL A 168 -3.47 6.96 11.17
CA VAL A 168 -4.29 6.32 10.13
C VAL A 168 -4.92 7.37 9.23
N LYS A 169 -4.84 7.19 7.89
CA LYS A 169 -5.45 8.14 6.95
C LYS A 169 -6.96 8.27 7.17
N PRO A 170 -7.53 9.48 7.09
CA PRO A 170 -8.97 9.67 7.16
C PRO A 170 -9.74 8.81 6.14
N GLY A 171 -10.82 8.17 6.58
CA GLY A 171 -11.66 7.32 5.72
C GLY A 171 -11.13 5.92 5.44
N THR A 172 -9.94 5.54 5.95
CA THR A 172 -9.38 4.19 5.81
C THR A 172 -10.34 3.11 6.34
N GLU A 173 -10.89 3.30 7.54
CA GLU A 173 -11.82 2.36 8.16
C GLU A 173 -13.06 2.10 7.29
N GLU A 174 -13.62 3.16 6.69
CA GLU A 174 -14.76 3.05 5.77
C GLU A 174 -14.39 2.24 4.52
N VAL A 175 -13.23 2.52 3.92
CA VAL A 175 -12.74 1.81 2.74
C VAL A 175 -12.55 0.33 3.02
N LEU A 176 -11.88 -0.01 4.12
CA LEU A 176 -11.64 -1.42 4.49
C LEU A 176 -12.95 -2.15 4.80
N ARG A 177 -13.94 -1.47 5.40
CA ARG A 177 -15.28 -2.03 5.59
C ARG A 177 -15.96 -2.35 4.25
N LEU A 178 -15.90 -1.43 3.29
CA LEU A 178 -16.49 -1.63 1.95
C LEU A 178 -15.79 -2.75 1.17
N LEU A 179 -14.45 -2.83 1.25
CA LEU A 179 -13.68 -3.91 0.61
C LEU A 179 -14.02 -5.28 1.21
N ARG A 180 -14.18 -5.37 2.54
CA ARG A 180 -14.65 -6.61 3.21
C ARG A 180 -16.07 -6.99 2.80
N ALA A 181 -16.98 -6.02 2.74
CA ALA A 181 -18.35 -6.24 2.27
C ALA A 181 -18.40 -6.73 0.82
N ASP A 182 -17.38 -6.38 0.01
CA ASP A 182 -17.19 -6.86 -1.35
C ASP A 182 -16.48 -8.24 -1.43
N GLY A 183 -16.37 -8.93 -0.30
CA GLY A 183 -15.86 -10.31 -0.19
C GLY A 183 -14.33 -10.44 -0.23
N LEU A 184 -13.58 -9.35 -0.11
CA LEU A 184 -12.13 -9.39 -0.13
C LEU A 184 -11.55 -9.83 1.23
N ARG A 185 -10.58 -10.74 1.18
CA ARG A 185 -9.67 -11.03 2.29
C ARG A 185 -8.67 -9.89 2.39
N LEU A 186 -8.63 -9.21 3.54
CA LEU A 186 -7.69 -8.11 3.78
C LEU A 186 -6.55 -8.60 4.67
N VAL A 187 -5.32 -8.35 4.25
CA VAL A 187 -4.11 -8.71 4.97
C VAL A 187 -3.27 -7.46 5.16
N MET A 188 -2.74 -7.24 6.36
CA MET A 188 -1.79 -6.15 6.62
C MET A 188 -0.39 -6.71 6.82
N MET A 189 0.59 -6.05 6.20
CA MET A 189 2.01 -6.34 6.38
C MET A 189 2.73 -5.10 6.92
N THR A 190 3.70 -5.31 7.79
CA THR A 190 4.52 -4.21 8.30
C THR A 190 5.85 -4.71 8.88
N GLY A 191 6.88 -3.87 8.84
CA GLY A 191 8.12 -4.08 9.59
C GLY A 191 8.01 -3.71 11.08
N ASP A 192 6.89 -3.12 11.50
CA ASP A 192 6.67 -2.75 12.90
C ASP A 192 6.56 -3.98 13.81
N HIS A 193 6.76 -3.76 15.11
CA HIS A 193 6.58 -4.79 16.13
C HIS A 193 5.15 -5.34 16.14
N SER A 194 5.00 -6.65 16.40
CA SER A 194 3.72 -7.37 16.37
C SER A 194 2.61 -6.70 17.16
N SER A 195 2.87 -6.33 18.41
CA SER A 195 1.90 -5.64 19.27
C SER A 195 1.36 -4.33 18.68
N THR A 196 2.23 -3.55 18.02
CA THR A 196 1.87 -2.27 17.39
C THR A 196 1.02 -2.51 16.15
N ALA A 197 1.45 -3.46 15.31
CA ALA A 197 0.73 -3.88 14.12
C ALA A 197 -0.67 -4.41 14.48
N GLU A 198 -0.78 -5.30 15.46
CA GLU A 198 -2.05 -5.86 15.91
C GLU A 198 -2.98 -4.79 16.48
N SER A 199 -2.46 -3.79 17.19
CA SER A 199 -3.28 -2.68 17.70
C SER A 199 -3.92 -1.89 16.57
N VAL A 200 -3.11 -1.50 15.57
CA VAL A 200 -3.61 -0.80 14.37
C VAL A 200 -4.59 -1.67 13.60
N ALA A 201 -4.28 -2.95 13.41
CA ALA A 201 -5.15 -3.90 12.71
C ALA A 201 -6.51 -4.07 13.39
N ARG A 202 -6.54 -4.19 14.73
CA ARG A 202 -7.78 -4.29 15.51
C ARG A 202 -8.66 -3.06 15.29
N ARG A 203 -8.08 -1.87 15.34
CA ARG A 203 -8.80 -0.61 15.06
C ARG A 203 -9.38 -0.58 13.65
N LEU A 204 -8.63 -1.08 12.68
CA LEU A 204 -9.02 -1.12 11.26
C LEU A 204 -9.92 -2.32 10.91
N GLY A 205 -10.13 -3.26 11.83
CA GLY A 205 -10.88 -4.49 11.62
C GLY A 205 -10.21 -5.46 10.62
N ILE A 206 -8.88 -5.45 10.56
CA ILE A 206 -8.07 -6.40 9.77
C ILE A 206 -7.74 -7.60 10.65
N THR A 207 -8.10 -8.80 10.21
CA THR A 207 -7.95 -10.03 11.01
C THR A 207 -6.62 -10.76 10.76
N GLU A 208 -5.93 -10.47 9.67
CA GLU A 208 -4.68 -11.11 9.31
C GLU A 208 -3.56 -10.09 9.21
N VAL A 209 -2.53 -10.28 10.05
CA VAL A 209 -1.42 -9.34 10.23
C VAL A 209 -0.11 -10.11 10.20
N HIS A 210 0.82 -9.63 9.40
CA HIS A 210 2.20 -10.12 9.33
C HIS A 210 3.11 -8.94 9.72
N ALA A 211 3.80 -9.08 10.85
CA ALA A 211 4.52 -7.99 11.51
C ALA A 211 5.98 -8.36 11.75
N GLY A 212 6.86 -7.36 11.82
CA GLY A 212 8.32 -7.56 11.88
C GLY A 212 8.92 -8.11 10.58
N GLU A 213 8.21 -7.95 9.46
CA GLU A 213 8.58 -8.53 8.16
C GLU A 213 9.65 -7.68 7.47
N SER A 214 10.70 -8.31 6.97
CA SER A 214 11.68 -7.66 6.10
C SER A 214 11.12 -7.48 4.67
N PRO A 215 11.75 -6.65 3.81
CA PRO A 215 11.33 -6.55 2.40
C PRO A 215 11.30 -7.90 1.66
N ALA A 216 12.21 -8.82 2.00
CA ALA A 216 12.24 -10.16 1.42
C ALA A 216 11.04 -11.01 1.86
N ASP A 217 10.67 -10.90 3.14
CA ASP A 217 9.54 -11.65 3.68
C ASP A 217 8.20 -11.16 3.13
N LYS A 218 8.09 -9.86 2.82
CA LYS A 218 6.94 -9.30 2.09
C LYS A 218 6.72 -10.02 0.76
N GLY A 219 7.77 -10.16 -0.04
CA GLY A 219 7.71 -10.88 -1.31
C GLY A 219 7.37 -12.36 -1.13
N ALA A 220 7.93 -12.99 -0.10
CA ALA A 220 7.65 -14.39 0.23
C ALA A 220 6.16 -14.61 0.60
N LEU A 221 5.53 -13.70 1.36
CA LEU A 221 4.10 -13.81 1.67
C LEU A 221 3.24 -13.75 0.41
N ILE A 222 3.52 -12.79 -0.49
CA ILE A 222 2.80 -12.68 -1.76
C ILE A 222 2.92 -13.99 -2.56
N GLY A 223 4.14 -14.54 -2.66
CA GLY A 223 4.37 -15.84 -3.30
C GLY A 223 3.58 -16.98 -2.67
N ARG A 224 3.56 -17.07 -1.33
CA ARG A 224 2.77 -18.08 -0.60
C ARG A 224 1.27 -17.97 -0.87
N LEU A 225 0.71 -16.75 -0.84
CA LEU A 225 -0.72 -16.53 -1.10
C LEU A 225 -1.08 -16.92 -2.53
N ARG A 226 -0.25 -16.56 -3.51
CA ARG A 226 -0.45 -16.96 -4.92
C ARG A 226 -0.35 -18.47 -5.11
N ALA A 227 0.59 -19.13 -4.44
CA ALA A 227 0.73 -20.60 -4.46
C ALA A 227 -0.50 -21.33 -3.87
N GLN A 228 -1.24 -20.68 -2.98
CA GLN A 228 -2.54 -21.16 -2.48
C GLN A 228 -3.70 -20.96 -3.47
N GLY A 229 -3.42 -20.52 -4.70
CA GLY A 229 -4.41 -20.27 -5.75
C GLY A 229 -5.16 -18.94 -5.61
N ARG A 230 -4.72 -18.04 -4.71
CA ARG A 230 -5.33 -16.72 -4.52
C ARG A 230 -4.94 -15.76 -5.63
N ARG A 231 -5.85 -14.86 -5.99
CA ARG A 231 -5.53 -13.68 -6.81
C ARG A 231 -5.25 -12.51 -5.90
N VAL A 232 -3.99 -12.08 -5.87
CA VAL A 232 -3.45 -11.16 -4.88
C VAL A 232 -3.21 -9.79 -5.50
N ALA A 233 -3.83 -8.76 -4.92
CA ALA A 233 -3.39 -7.40 -5.12
C ALA A 233 -2.56 -6.93 -3.92
N MET A 234 -1.55 -6.10 -4.16
CA MET A 234 -0.77 -5.45 -3.12
C MET A 234 -0.86 -3.94 -3.24
N ALA A 235 -1.13 -3.26 -2.13
CA ALA A 235 -1.09 -1.80 -2.02
C ALA A 235 0.13 -1.38 -1.17
N GLY A 236 0.93 -0.45 -1.69
CA GLY A 236 2.17 0.01 -1.04
C GLY A 236 2.65 1.35 -1.60
N ASP A 237 3.63 1.97 -0.92
CA ASP A 237 4.18 3.27 -1.30
C ASP A 237 5.72 3.33 -1.22
N GLY A 238 6.37 2.38 -0.56
CA GLY A 238 7.81 2.42 -0.32
C GLY A 238 8.69 1.71 -1.35
N VAL A 239 9.99 2.03 -1.34
CA VAL A 239 11.03 1.25 -2.05
C VAL A 239 11.02 -0.21 -1.59
N ASN A 240 10.78 -0.43 -0.29
CA ASN A 240 10.69 -1.74 0.34
C ASN A 240 9.52 -2.58 -0.21
N ASP A 241 8.51 -1.94 -0.79
CA ASP A 241 7.31 -2.61 -1.30
C ASP A 241 7.42 -2.93 -2.79
N ALA A 242 8.31 -2.26 -3.52
CA ALA A 242 8.44 -2.43 -4.97
C ALA A 242 8.61 -3.88 -5.43
N PRO A 243 9.45 -4.73 -4.78
CA PRO A 243 9.54 -6.14 -5.14
C PRO A 243 8.21 -6.89 -4.96
N SER A 244 7.49 -6.57 -3.88
CA SER A 244 6.23 -7.25 -3.54
C SER A 244 5.07 -6.77 -4.43
N LEU A 245 5.06 -5.47 -4.79
CA LEU A 245 4.15 -4.89 -5.78
C LEU A 245 4.31 -5.54 -7.16
N ALA A 246 5.54 -5.81 -7.58
CA ALA A 246 5.83 -6.50 -8.84
C ALA A 246 5.48 -8.00 -8.82
N LEU A 247 5.58 -8.66 -7.66
CA LEU A 247 5.25 -10.08 -7.49
C LEU A 247 3.74 -10.36 -7.39
N ALA A 248 2.95 -9.37 -6.97
CA ALA A 248 1.50 -9.48 -6.88
C ALA A 248 0.86 -9.63 -8.27
N ASP A 249 -0.33 -10.22 -8.35
CA ASP A 249 -1.06 -10.26 -9.63
C ASP A 249 -1.51 -8.84 -10.05
N VAL A 250 -1.74 -7.95 -9.07
CA VAL A 250 -1.94 -6.51 -9.30
C VAL A 250 -1.21 -5.69 -8.23
N GLY A 251 -0.14 -4.99 -8.62
CA GLY A 251 0.47 -3.94 -7.79
C GLY A 251 -0.32 -2.63 -7.86
N ILE A 252 -0.60 -2.02 -6.70
CA ILE A 252 -1.27 -0.73 -6.53
C ILE A 252 -0.33 0.20 -5.75
N ALA A 253 0.26 1.17 -6.43
CA ALA A 253 1.14 2.15 -5.78
C ALA A 253 0.35 3.38 -5.31
N MET A 254 0.75 3.93 -4.17
CA MET A 254 0.32 5.28 -3.77
C MET A 254 1.08 6.32 -4.59
N GLY A 255 0.38 7.33 -5.11
CA GLY A 255 1.00 8.42 -5.90
C GLY A 255 1.89 9.34 -5.08
N THR A 256 1.83 9.26 -3.75
CA THR A 256 2.75 9.90 -2.81
C THR A 256 3.97 9.03 -2.50
N GLY A 257 4.00 7.80 -3.00
CA GLY A 257 5.08 6.85 -2.81
C GLY A 257 6.29 7.13 -3.69
N THR A 258 7.30 6.29 -3.55
CA THR A 258 8.56 6.43 -4.30
C THR A 258 8.38 6.12 -5.79
N ASP A 259 9.23 6.73 -6.64
CA ASP A 259 9.18 6.50 -8.09
C ASP A 259 9.33 5.01 -8.45
N ILE A 260 10.13 4.28 -7.69
CA ILE A 260 10.34 2.83 -7.88
C ILE A 260 9.04 2.06 -7.61
N ALA A 261 8.31 2.40 -6.54
CA ALA A 261 7.01 1.80 -6.24
C ALA A 261 5.97 2.11 -7.35
N ILE A 262 5.93 3.36 -7.82
CA ILE A 262 5.03 3.82 -8.88
C ILE A 262 5.32 3.12 -10.21
N GLN A 263 6.60 2.86 -10.53
CA GLN A 263 6.99 2.14 -11.75
C GLN A 263 6.73 0.64 -11.67
N SER A 264 6.80 0.06 -10.47
CA SER A 264 6.60 -1.38 -10.24
C SER A 264 5.12 -1.79 -10.21
N ALA A 265 4.20 -0.84 -10.04
CA ALA A 265 2.78 -1.10 -9.92
C ALA A 265 2.02 -0.94 -11.26
N GLY A 266 1.06 -1.85 -11.49
CA GLY A 266 0.15 -1.77 -12.64
C GLY A 266 -0.89 -0.64 -12.52
N ILE A 267 -1.20 -0.22 -11.29
CA ILE A 267 -2.13 0.86 -10.96
C ILE A 267 -1.47 1.84 -9.99
N THR A 268 -1.68 3.14 -10.18
CA THR A 268 -1.19 4.20 -9.27
C THR A 268 -2.35 5.10 -8.83
N LEU A 269 -2.45 5.36 -7.53
CA LEU A 269 -3.48 6.23 -6.94
C LEU A 269 -2.93 7.64 -6.73
N VAL A 270 -3.27 8.59 -7.62
CA VAL A 270 -2.61 9.90 -7.73
C VAL A 270 -2.55 10.68 -6.42
N ARG A 271 -3.61 10.64 -5.61
CA ARG A 271 -3.72 11.42 -4.36
C ARG A 271 -3.34 10.64 -3.10
N GLY A 272 -2.85 9.40 -3.24
CA GLY A 272 -2.62 8.51 -2.10
C GLY A 272 -3.90 8.22 -1.28
N ASP A 273 -5.08 8.40 -1.89
CA ASP A 273 -6.38 8.15 -1.29
C ASP A 273 -6.77 6.68 -1.50
N LEU A 274 -6.97 5.96 -0.39
CA LEU A 274 -7.38 4.55 -0.37
C LEU A 274 -8.74 4.31 -1.05
N LYS A 275 -9.62 5.31 -1.12
CA LYS A 275 -10.88 5.23 -1.89
C LYS A 275 -10.60 4.96 -3.38
N GLY A 276 -9.41 5.29 -3.86
CA GLY A 276 -8.94 4.94 -5.20
C GLY A 276 -8.96 3.43 -5.49
N ILE A 277 -8.78 2.56 -4.49
CA ILE A 277 -8.88 1.10 -4.66
C ILE A 277 -10.32 0.68 -5.00
N LEU A 278 -11.31 1.26 -4.32
CA LEU A 278 -12.73 1.01 -4.59
C LEU A 278 -13.11 1.46 -6.01
N ARG A 279 -12.62 2.64 -6.42
CA ARG A 279 -12.80 3.18 -7.78
C ARG A 279 -12.14 2.28 -8.81
N ALA A 280 -10.89 1.86 -8.57
CA ALA A 280 -10.15 0.98 -9.47
C ALA A 280 -10.87 -0.35 -9.68
N ARG A 281 -11.41 -0.94 -8.60
CA ARG A 281 -12.16 -2.21 -8.66
C ARG A 281 -13.50 -2.05 -9.37
N SER A 282 -14.23 -0.96 -9.11
CA SER A 282 -15.47 -0.62 -9.83
C SER A 282 -15.22 -0.42 -11.32
N LEU A 283 -14.14 0.30 -11.67
CA LEU A 283 -13.71 0.51 -13.04
C LEU A 283 -13.34 -0.81 -13.73
N SER A 284 -12.57 -1.66 -13.07
CA SER A 284 -12.18 -2.98 -13.58
C SER A 284 -13.41 -3.84 -13.90
N ARG A 285 -14.35 -4.00 -12.96
CA ARG A 285 -15.61 -4.74 -13.17
C ARG A 285 -16.46 -4.16 -14.31
N ALA A 286 -16.57 -2.83 -14.40
CA ALA A 286 -17.29 -2.18 -15.48
C ALA A 286 -16.62 -2.45 -16.84
N THR A 287 -15.30 -2.34 -16.89
CA THR A 287 -14.48 -2.55 -18.09
C THR A 287 -14.60 -3.99 -18.58
N MET A 288 -14.46 -4.98 -17.69
CA MET A 288 -14.55 -6.38 -18.06
C MET A 288 -15.96 -6.78 -18.51
N ARG A 289 -17.00 -6.20 -17.89
CA ARG A 289 -18.38 -6.35 -18.36
C ARG A 289 -18.56 -5.79 -19.77
N ASN A 290 -17.99 -4.61 -20.05
CA ASN A 290 -18.03 -3.98 -21.36
C ASN A 290 -17.29 -4.81 -22.42
N ILE A 291 -16.13 -5.37 -22.07
CA ILE A 291 -15.35 -6.25 -22.95
C ILE A 291 -16.16 -7.52 -23.28
N ARG A 292 -16.76 -8.18 -22.28
CA ARG A 292 -17.63 -9.35 -22.50
C ARG A 292 -18.80 -9.03 -23.43
N GLN A 293 -19.44 -7.87 -23.26
CA GLN A 293 -20.50 -7.39 -24.17
C GLN A 293 -19.99 -7.17 -25.60
N ASN A 294 -18.83 -6.54 -25.76
CA ASN A 294 -18.26 -6.28 -27.08
C ASN A 294 -17.87 -7.57 -27.81
N LEU A 295 -17.33 -8.54 -27.08
CA LEU A 295 -17.06 -9.88 -27.62
C LEU A 295 -18.34 -10.59 -28.02
N PHE A 296 -19.37 -10.57 -27.16
CA PHE A 296 -20.68 -11.14 -27.48
C PHE A 296 -21.27 -10.52 -28.76
N LEU A 297 -21.28 -9.19 -28.87
CA LEU A 297 -21.74 -8.49 -30.07
C LEU A 297 -20.97 -8.94 -31.30
N ALA A 298 -19.63 -8.95 -31.24
CA ALA A 298 -18.79 -9.37 -32.36
C ALA A 298 -19.07 -10.81 -32.80
N PHE A 299 -19.27 -11.73 -31.85
CA PHE A 299 -19.56 -13.13 -32.15
C PHE A 299 -20.97 -13.33 -32.73
N VAL A 300 -21.97 -12.58 -32.29
CA VAL A 300 -23.34 -12.70 -32.83
C VAL A 300 -23.38 -12.40 -34.34
N TYR A 301 -22.70 -11.34 -34.80
CA TYR A 301 -22.64 -11.04 -36.24
C TYR A 301 -21.99 -12.17 -37.04
N ASN A 302 -20.90 -12.75 -36.53
CA ASN A 302 -20.21 -13.85 -37.19
C ASN A 302 -21.05 -15.15 -37.15
N ALA A 303 -21.69 -15.44 -36.01
CA ALA A 303 -22.53 -16.62 -35.83
C ALA A 303 -23.77 -16.59 -36.72
N LEU A 304 -24.31 -15.40 -37.05
CA LEU A 304 -25.38 -15.25 -38.03
C LEU A 304 -24.84 -15.30 -39.48
N GLY A 305 -23.68 -14.70 -39.72
CA GLY A 305 -23.07 -14.62 -41.05
C GLY A 305 -22.63 -15.99 -41.61
N VAL A 306 -22.04 -16.86 -40.78
CA VAL A 306 -21.51 -18.17 -41.21
C VAL A 306 -22.61 -19.10 -41.76
N PRO A 307 -23.75 -19.33 -41.08
CA PRO A 307 -24.88 -20.08 -41.61
C PRO A 307 -25.43 -19.55 -42.94
N ILE A 308 -25.51 -18.21 -43.06
CA ILE A 308 -25.99 -17.55 -44.28
C ILE A 308 -24.99 -17.75 -45.42
N ALA A 309 -23.69 -17.64 -45.16
CA ALA A 309 -22.64 -17.91 -46.13
C ALA A 309 -22.58 -19.39 -46.54
N ALA A 310 -22.85 -20.30 -45.61
CA ALA A 310 -22.96 -21.74 -45.86
C ALA A 310 -24.22 -22.13 -46.66
N GLY A 311 -25.09 -21.17 -46.98
CA GLY A 311 -26.22 -21.37 -47.89
C GLY A 311 -27.49 -21.85 -47.23
N ILE A 312 -27.67 -21.73 -45.92
CA ILE A 312 -28.94 -22.11 -45.25
C ILE A 312 -30.15 -21.36 -45.82
N LEU A 313 -29.96 -20.11 -46.26
CA LEU A 313 -31.02 -19.31 -46.88
C LEU A 313 -31.12 -19.51 -48.40
N TYR A 314 -30.20 -20.23 -49.01
CA TYR A 314 -30.15 -20.41 -50.47
C TYR A 314 -31.32 -21.24 -51.03
N PRO A 315 -31.75 -22.37 -50.42
CA PRO A 315 -32.82 -23.21 -50.97
C PRO A 315 -34.18 -22.53 -51.05
N VAL A 316 -34.47 -21.60 -50.12
CA VAL A 316 -35.80 -20.96 -50.00
C VAL A 316 -35.80 -19.55 -50.57
N PHE A 317 -34.72 -18.79 -50.40
CA PHE A 317 -34.65 -17.37 -50.75
C PHE A 317 -33.64 -17.06 -51.86
N GLY A 318 -32.81 -18.03 -52.28
CA GLY A 318 -31.73 -17.80 -53.25
C GLY A 318 -30.62 -16.88 -52.72
N ILE A 319 -30.59 -16.61 -51.41
CA ILE A 319 -29.66 -15.67 -50.79
C ILE A 319 -28.38 -16.40 -50.39
N LEU A 320 -27.25 -15.92 -50.90
CA LEU A 320 -25.90 -16.20 -50.41
C LEU A 320 -25.31 -14.92 -49.82
N LEU A 321 -24.42 -15.05 -48.83
CA LEU A 321 -23.79 -13.89 -48.20
C LEU A 321 -22.93 -13.13 -49.24
N SER A 322 -23.39 -11.97 -49.69
CA SER A 322 -22.61 -11.13 -50.60
C SER A 322 -21.52 -10.35 -49.84
N PRO A 323 -20.39 -10.00 -50.49
CA PRO A 323 -19.37 -9.13 -49.89
C PRO A 323 -19.93 -7.81 -49.37
N MET A 324 -20.99 -7.28 -50.01
CA MET A 324 -21.67 -6.05 -49.59
C MET A 324 -22.41 -6.21 -48.25
N LEU A 325 -23.17 -7.30 -48.08
CA LEU A 325 -23.87 -7.59 -46.83
C LEU A 325 -22.90 -7.89 -45.69
N ALA A 326 -21.81 -8.60 -45.98
CA ALA A 326 -20.74 -8.86 -45.01
C ALA A 326 -20.09 -7.55 -44.52
N SER A 327 -19.76 -6.64 -45.46
CA SER A 327 -19.20 -5.33 -45.14
C SER A 327 -20.15 -4.46 -44.31
N ALA A 328 -21.44 -4.45 -44.64
CA ALA A 328 -22.46 -3.74 -43.87
C ALA A 328 -22.55 -4.28 -42.43
N ALA A 329 -22.60 -5.60 -42.26
CA ALA A 329 -22.64 -6.25 -40.94
C ALA A 329 -21.38 -5.94 -40.11
N MET A 330 -20.19 -5.97 -40.72
CA MET A 330 -18.93 -5.59 -40.06
C MET A 330 -18.93 -4.12 -39.62
N SER A 331 -19.50 -3.23 -40.43
CA SER A 331 -19.60 -1.80 -40.13
C SER A 331 -20.54 -1.56 -38.95
N VAL A 332 -21.73 -2.17 -38.94
CA VAL A 332 -22.69 -2.09 -37.82
C VAL A 332 -22.11 -2.70 -36.54
N SER A 333 -21.40 -3.82 -36.64
CA SER A 333 -20.68 -4.42 -35.52
C SER A 333 -19.66 -3.46 -34.90
N SER A 334 -18.85 -2.80 -35.75
CA SER A 334 -17.84 -1.83 -35.31
C SER A 334 -18.46 -0.63 -34.60
N VAL A 335 -19.53 -0.06 -35.16
CA VAL A 335 -20.27 1.06 -34.54
C VAL A 335 -20.87 0.65 -33.21
N SER A 336 -21.46 -0.56 -33.13
CA SER A 336 -22.05 -1.10 -31.90
C SER A 336 -21.01 -1.25 -30.78
N VAL A 337 -19.83 -1.79 -31.11
CA VAL A 337 -18.71 -1.97 -30.17
C VAL A 337 -18.17 -0.63 -29.69
N ILE A 338 -17.99 0.34 -30.59
CA ILE A 338 -17.51 1.69 -30.23
C ILE A 338 -18.52 2.39 -29.34
N ALA A 339 -19.80 2.40 -29.72
CA ALA A 339 -20.86 3.02 -28.93
C ALA A 339 -20.97 2.39 -27.53
N ASN A 340 -20.87 1.06 -27.45
CA ASN A 340 -20.89 0.37 -26.16
C ASN A 340 -19.65 0.70 -25.32
N ALA A 341 -18.45 0.74 -25.89
CA ALA A 341 -17.23 1.13 -25.19
C ALA A 341 -17.31 2.55 -24.61
N LEU A 342 -17.90 3.50 -25.35
CA LEU A 342 -18.07 4.88 -24.89
C LEU A 342 -18.96 5.02 -23.65
N ARG A 343 -19.84 4.04 -23.36
CA ARG A 343 -20.65 4.04 -22.13
C ARG A 343 -19.79 4.02 -20.86
N LEU A 344 -18.57 3.46 -20.92
CA LEU A 344 -17.63 3.47 -19.79
C LEU A 344 -17.25 4.88 -19.34
N ARG A 345 -17.34 5.90 -20.20
CA ARG A 345 -17.09 7.30 -19.81
C ARG A 345 -18.03 7.78 -18.70
N ARG A 346 -19.22 7.18 -18.59
CA ARG A 346 -20.25 7.52 -17.60
C ARG A 346 -20.34 6.50 -16.47
N ALA A 347 -19.39 5.57 -16.37
CA ALA A 347 -19.41 4.57 -15.30
C ALA A 347 -19.31 5.26 -13.92
N PRO A 348 -20.21 4.92 -12.97
CA PRO A 348 -20.08 5.37 -11.59
C PRO A 348 -18.86 4.71 -10.97
N LEU A 349 -18.04 5.52 -10.29
CA LEU A 349 -16.80 5.12 -9.61
C LEU A 349 -16.84 5.58 -8.16
#